data_AF-A0A7J6DKI4-F1
#
_entry.id   AF-A0A7J6DKI4-F1
#
_cell.length_a   1.000
_cell.length_b   1.000
_cell.length_c   1.000
_cell.angle_alpha   90.00
_cell.angle_beta   90.00
_cell.angle_gamma   90.00
#
_symmetry.space_group_name_H-M   'P 1'
#
loop_
_entity.id
_entity.type
_entity.pdbx_description
1 polymer ?
#
loop_
_entity_poly.entity_id
_entity_poly.type
_entity_poly.pdbx_seq_one_letter_code
_entity_poly.pdbx_strand_id
1 'polypeptide(L)'
;MALEEICSHGEDRVTLPTLFSILTSPHSSASSDLINIKQALCTTLLPIPTLQFHAAHHIQSVFTSSDPSIQSFEAAEAMNLKIVAKQHLRDNFLGLYNVQSFNASISHHQRRTLHLLALARML
;
A
#
# COMPACT_ATOMS: atom_id res chain seq x y z
N MET A 1 7.65 -2.95 7.30
CA MET A 1 8.03 -1.86 6.36
C MET A 1 6.80 -1.40 5.57
N ALA A 2 6.80 -0.18 5.01
CA ALA A 2 5.61 0.41 4.37
C ALA A 2 4.97 -0.48 3.29
N LEU A 3 5.78 -1.15 2.46
CA LEU A 3 5.29 -2.05 1.41
C LEU A 3 4.67 -3.33 1.96
N GLU A 4 5.26 -3.90 3.02
CA GLU A 4 4.70 -5.07 3.70
C GLU A 4 3.33 -4.73 4.31
N GLU A 5 3.18 -3.53 4.88
CA GLU A 5 1.91 -3.05 5.43
C GLU A 5 0.83 -2.84 4.35
N ILE A 6 1.22 -2.32 3.19
CA ILE A 6 0.30 -2.19 2.04
C ILE A 6 -0.09 -3.58 1.52
N CYS A 7 0.86 -4.51 1.46
CA CYS A 7 0.60 -5.88 1.01
C CYS A 7 -0.20 -6.70 2.04
N SER A 8 -0.03 -6.45 3.34
CA SER A 8 -0.74 -7.13 4.44
C SER A 8 -2.22 -6.78 4.46
N HIS A 9 -2.61 -5.60 3.99
CA HIS A 9 -4.01 -5.21 3.87
C HIS A 9 -4.69 -5.82 2.62
N GLY A 10 -3.92 -6.33 1.65
CA GLY A 10 -4.48 -7.12 0.57
C GLY A 10 -5.34 -6.32 -0.41
N GLU A 11 -6.61 -6.70 -0.54
CA GLU A 11 -7.61 -5.92 -1.29
C GLU A 11 -8.21 -4.78 -0.47
N ASP A 12 -8.08 -4.88 0.85
CA ASP A 12 -8.46 -3.82 1.77
C ASP A 12 -7.45 -2.69 1.58
N ARG A 13 -7.94 -1.52 1.20
CA ARG A 13 -7.07 -0.40 0.80
C ARG A 13 -6.53 0.31 2.03
N VAL A 14 -5.27 0.70 2.02
CA VAL A 14 -4.66 1.48 3.12
C VAL A 14 -4.74 2.96 2.81
N THR A 15 -5.19 3.77 3.77
CA THR A 15 -5.11 5.23 3.64
C THR A 15 -3.72 5.74 4.01
N LEU A 16 -3.28 6.83 3.38
CA LEU A 16 -2.00 7.45 3.68
C LEU A 16 -1.82 7.83 5.17
N PRO A 17 -2.84 8.38 5.87
CA PRO A 17 -2.74 8.66 7.30
C PRO A 17 -2.59 7.40 8.16
N THR A 18 -3.32 6.33 7.83
CA THR A 18 -3.19 5.04 8.53
C THR A 18 -1.78 4.48 8.35
N LEU A 19 -1.27 4.48 7.12
CA LEU A 19 0.10 4.01 6.83
C LEU A 19 1.14 4.83 7.59
N PHE A 20 0.99 6.15 7.59
CA PHE A 20 1.88 7.05 8.32
C PHE A 20 1.86 6.74 9.82
N SER A 21 0.68 6.58 10.41
CA SER A 21 0.53 6.24 11.84
C SER A 21 1.13 4.89 12.22
N ILE A 22 1.15 3.91 11.31
CA ILE A 22 1.77 2.60 11.54
C ILE A 22 3.30 2.71 11.49
N LEU A 23 3.81 3.57 10.60
CA LEU A 23 5.25 3.76 10.39
C LEU A 23 5.88 4.70 11.42
N THR A 24 5.11 5.64 11.97
CA THR A 24 5.57 6.51 13.03
C THR A 24 5.45 5.81 14.38
N SER A 25 6.57 5.27 14.84
CA SER A 25 6.68 4.77 16.22
C SER A 25 6.36 5.90 17.22
N PRO A 26 5.71 5.61 18.36
CA PRO A 26 5.40 6.61 19.39
C PRO A 26 6.62 7.35 19.96
N HIS A 27 7.84 6.91 19.64
CA HIS A 27 9.08 7.54 20.06
C HIS A 27 9.61 8.62 19.09
N SER A 28 9.01 8.78 17.91
CA SER A 28 9.39 9.78 16.92
C SER A 28 8.70 11.11 17.24
N SER A 29 9.28 11.86 18.19
CA SER A 29 8.69 13.08 18.76
C SER A 29 9.19 14.38 18.12
N ALA A 30 10.22 14.32 17.25
CA ALA A 30 10.72 15.49 16.56
C ALA A 30 9.86 15.77 15.31
N SER A 31 9.33 16.99 15.20
CA SER A 31 8.55 17.44 14.05
C SER A 31 9.32 17.33 12.73
N SER A 32 10.65 17.49 12.77
CA SER A 32 11.54 17.30 11.61
C SER A 32 11.51 15.86 11.09
N ASP A 33 11.50 14.86 11.97
CA ASP A 33 11.50 13.45 11.59
C ASP A 33 10.18 13.06 10.91
N LEU A 34 9.07 13.59 11.40
CA LEU A 34 7.74 13.38 10.80
C LEU A 34 7.66 13.94 9.37
N ILE A 35 8.21 15.14 9.13
CA ILE A 35 8.27 15.75 7.80
C ILE A 35 9.13 14.88 6.87
N ASN A 36 10.29 14.43 7.35
CA ASN A 36 11.18 13.55 6.58
C ASN A 36 10.49 12.22 6.22
N ILE A 37 9.73 11.63 7.14
CA ILE A 37 8.98 10.39 6.90
C ILE A 37 7.87 10.61 5.84
N LYS A 38 7.12 11.71 5.93
CA LYS A 38 6.08 12.04 4.94
C LYS A 38 6.66 12.22 3.53
N GLN A 39 7.78 12.94 3.44
CA GLN A 39 8.47 13.15 2.17
C GLN A 39 9.05 11.84 1.63
N ALA A 40 9.69 11.04 2.49
CA ALA A 40 10.21 9.72 2.12
C ALA A 40 9.10 8.78 1.64
N LEU A 41 7.92 8.79 2.28
CA LEU A 41 6.76 8.01 1.83
C LEU A 41 6.34 8.37 0.42
N CYS A 42 6.22 9.67 0.11
CA CYS A 42 5.84 10.11 -1.22
C CYS A 42 6.92 9.77 -2.26
N THR A 43 8.18 10.05 -1.97
CA THR A 43 9.27 9.81 -2.92
C THR A 43 9.57 8.32 -3.13
N THR A 44 9.29 7.46 -2.15
CA THR A 44 9.53 6.01 -2.27
C THR A 44 8.33 5.24 -2.81
N LEU A 45 7.09 5.61 -2.45
CA LEU A 45 5.90 4.86 -2.87
C LEU A 45 5.36 5.31 -4.23
N LEU A 46 5.32 6.61 -4.53
CA LEU A 46 4.77 7.12 -5.80
C LEU A 46 5.42 6.48 -7.03
N PRO A 47 6.75 6.27 -7.09
CA PRO A 47 7.39 5.71 -8.28
C PRO A 47 7.13 4.21 -8.49
N ILE A 48 6.54 3.50 -7.51
CA ILE A 48 6.37 2.05 -7.59
C ILE A 48 5.21 1.73 -8.56
N PRO A 49 5.48 1.16 -9.75
CA PRO A 49 4.46 0.95 -10.78
C PRO A 49 3.46 -0.15 -10.41
N THR A 50 3.78 -0.94 -9.39
CA THR A 50 2.97 -2.03 -8.87
C THR A 50 1.99 -1.55 -7.79
N LEU A 51 2.06 -0.28 -7.38
CA LEU A 51 1.07 0.37 -6.53
C LEU A 51 0.04 1.13 -7.36
N GLN A 52 -1.16 1.26 -6.82
CA GLN A 52 -2.25 2.04 -7.38
C GLN A 52 -2.79 3.00 -6.32
N PHE A 53 -2.99 4.23 -6.73
CA PHE A 53 -3.43 5.32 -5.88
C PHE A 53 -4.85 5.72 -6.28
N HIS A 54 -5.76 5.77 -5.31
CA HIS A 54 -7.17 6.04 -5.56
C HIS A 54 -7.71 7.05 -4.55
N ALA A 55 -8.55 7.99 -4.97
CA ALA A 55 -9.22 8.89 -4.03
C ALA A 55 -10.29 8.10 -3.25
N ALA A 56 -10.48 8.39 -1.97
CA ALA A 56 -11.52 7.73 -1.16
C ALA A 56 -12.92 7.89 -1.75
N HIS A 57 -13.17 9.04 -2.39
CA HIS A 57 -14.48 9.41 -2.93
C HIS A 57 -14.71 8.92 -4.37
N HIS A 58 -13.69 8.38 -5.04
CA HIS A 58 -13.82 7.95 -6.43
C HIS A 58 -12.95 6.73 -6.73
N ILE A 59 -13.57 5.55 -6.72
CA ILE A 59 -12.88 4.26 -6.97
C ILE A 59 -12.33 4.21 -8.41
N GLN A 60 -12.93 4.95 -9.34
CA GLN A 60 -12.55 4.96 -10.76
C GLN A 60 -11.30 5.81 -11.06
N SER A 61 -10.97 6.80 -10.22
CA SER A 61 -9.82 7.68 -10.46
C SER A 61 -8.55 7.02 -9.96
N VAL A 62 -7.79 6.43 -10.88
CA VAL A 62 -6.44 5.93 -10.62
C VAL A 62 -5.47 7.06 -10.90
N PHE A 63 -4.77 7.51 -9.87
CA PHE A 63 -3.70 8.48 -10.02
C PHE A 63 -2.41 7.77 -10.39
N THR A 64 -1.68 8.40 -11.30
CA THR A 64 -0.35 8.00 -11.75
C THR A 64 0.72 8.66 -10.90
N SER A 65 1.92 8.08 -10.89
CA SER A 65 3.08 8.62 -10.18
C SER A 65 3.47 10.04 -10.60
N SER A 66 2.98 10.51 -11.75
CA SER A 66 3.24 11.83 -12.31
C SER A 66 2.13 12.84 -12.03
N ASP A 67 1.02 12.42 -11.40
CA ASP A 67 -0.10 13.32 -11.12
C ASP A 67 0.30 14.36 -10.08
N PRO A 68 0.19 15.67 -10.39
CA PRO A 68 0.61 16.74 -9.50
C PRO A 68 -0.17 16.72 -8.17
N SER A 69 -1.41 16.22 -8.20
CA SER A 69 -2.31 16.12 -7.05
C SER A 69 -1.80 15.18 -5.96
N ILE A 70 -0.94 14.20 -6.29
CA ILE A 70 -0.44 13.22 -5.32
C ILE A 70 1.06 13.37 -5.03
N GLN A 71 1.73 14.41 -5.56
CA GLN A 71 3.17 14.63 -5.35
C GLN A 71 3.51 15.10 -3.93
N SER A 72 2.54 15.68 -3.22
CA SER A 72 2.71 16.06 -1.81
C SER A 72 1.87 15.20 -0.89
N PHE A 73 2.41 14.93 0.30
CA PHE A 73 1.72 14.16 1.32
C PHE A 73 0.42 14.87 1.74
N GLU A 74 0.45 16.19 1.88
CA GLU A 74 -0.69 17.01 2.33
C GLU A 74 -1.83 16.96 1.31
N ALA A 75 -1.53 16.99 0.01
CA ALA A 75 -2.57 16.90 -1.02
C ALA A 75 -3.16 15.48 -1.09
N ALA A 76 -2.31 14.45 -0.98
CA ALA A 76 -2.75 13.06 -0.92
C ALA A 76 -3.59 12.78 0.35
N GLU A 77 -3.21 13.36 1.49
CA GLU A 77 -3.95 13.29 2.76
C GLU A 77 -5.30 13.98 2.66
N ALA A 78 -5.36 15.19 2.09
CA ALA A 78 -6.61 15.93 1.89
C ALA A 78 -7.62 15.19 1.00
N MET A 79 -7.14 14.41 0.03
CA MET A 79 -7.98 13.56 -0.83
C MET A 79 -8.28 12.18 -0.22
N ASN A 80 -7.78 11.92 0.98
CA ASN A 80 -7.86 10.64 1.67
C ASN A 80 -7.42 9.49 0.75
N LEU A 81 -6.24 9.66 0.15
CA LEU A 81 -5.69 8.78 -0.86
C LEU A 81 -5.51 7.37 -0.30
N LYS A 82 -6.02 6.40 -1.04
CA LYS A 82 -5.97 4.96 -0.75
C LYS A 82 -4.93 4.30 -1.66
N ILE A 83 -3.98 3.61 -1.05
CA ILE A 83 -2.92 2.86 -1.70
C ILE A 83 -3.33 1.39 -1.75
N VAL A 84 -3.17 0.79 -2.94
CA VAL A 84 -3.46 -0.62 -3.18
C VAL A 84 -2.30 -1.24 -3.94
N ALA A 85 -1.74 -2.33 -3.43
CA ALA A 85 -0.80 -3.14 -4.20
C ALA A 85 -1.54 -3.91 -5.29
N LYS A 86 -1.06 -3.87 -6.54
CA LYS A 86 -1.59 -4.70 -7.62
C LYS A 86 -1.47 -6.18 -7.25
N GLN A 87 -2.37 -7.00 -7.81
CA GLN A 87 -2.48 -8.41 -7.46
C GLN A 87 -1.16 -9.19 -7.55
N HIS A 88 -0.34 -8.96 -8.57
CA HIS A 88 0.96 -9.62 -8.70
C HIS A 88 1.94 -9.30 -7.55
N LEU A 89 1.89 -8.08 -7.01
CA LEU A 89 2.73 -7.68 -5.88
C LEU A 89 2.25 -8.34 -4.58
N ARG A 90 0.92 -8.47 -4.42
CA ARG A 90 0.32 -9.22 -3.31
C ARG A 90 0.63 -10.72 -3.42
N ASP A 91 0.58 -11.28 -4.62
CA ASP A 91 0.94 -12.67 -4.88
C ASP A 91 2.40 -12.95 -4.48
N ASN A 92 3.33 -12.04 -4.80
CA ASN A 92 4.71 -12.14 -4.32
C ASN A 92 4.81 -12.14 -2.78
N PHE A 93 3.97 -11.37 -2.09
CA PHE A 93 3.92 -11.37 -0.63
C PHE A 93 3.41 -12.70 -0.06
N LEU A 94 2.53 -13.39 -0.78
CA LEU A 94 2.03 -14.72 -0.43
C LEU A 94 2.98 -15.86 -0.83
N GLY A 95 4.14 -15.54 -1.39
CA GLY A 95 5.09 -16.54 -1.89
C GLY A 95 4.70 -17.15 -3.24
N LEU A 96 3.73 -16.56 -3.96
CA LEU A 96 3.22 -17.02 -5.25
C LEU A 96 4.06 -16.46 -6.40
N TYR A 97 5.37 -16.71 -6.34
CA TYR A 97 6.36 -16.24 -7.31
C TYR A 97 6.25 -17.04 -8.63
N ASN A 98 5.40 -16.57 -9.56
CA ASN A 98 5.39 -16.85 -11.01
C ASN A 98 4.42 -17.90 -11.59
N VAL A 99 4.17 -17.71 -12.90
CA VAL A 99 3.22 -18.30 -13.85
C VAL A 99 1.76 -17.92 -13.58
N GLN A 100 1.29 -16.86 -14.24
CA GLN A 100 -0.13 -16.45 -14.24
C GLN A 100 -1.06 -17.64 -14.53
N SER A 101 -0.63 -18.58 -15.37
CA SER A 101 -1.34 -19.84 -15.67
C SER A 101 -1.48 -20.77 -14.46
N PHE A 102 -0.46 -20.86 -13.60
CA PHE A 102 -0.51 -21.68 -12.38
C PHE A 102 -1.31 -20.97 -11.29
N ASN A 103 -1.07 -19.68 -11.08
CA ASN A 103 -1.79 -18.87 -10.11
C ASN A 103 -3.26 -18.61 -10.51
N ALA A 104 -3.61 -18.74 -11.79
CA ALA A 104 -5.00 -18.65 -12.27
C ALA A 104 -5.88 -19.79 -11.74
N SER A 105 -5.27 -20.94 -11.40
CA SER A 105 -5.98 -22.07 -10.77
C SER A 105 -6.29 -21.84 -9.29
N ILE A 106 -5.59 -20.90 -8.65
CA ILE A 106 -5.81 -20.57 -7.24
C ILE A 106 -7.06 -19.71 -7.12
N SER A 107 -8.10 -20.30 -6.53
CA SER A 107 -9.36 -19.62 -6.26
C SER A 107 -9.18 -18.43 -5.32
N HIS A 108 -10.14 -17.50 -5.37
CA HIS A 108 -10.20 -16.36 -4.46
C HIS A 108 -10.19 -16.80 -2.98
N HIS A 109 -10.90 -17.87 -2.63
CA HIS A 109 -10.92 -18.40 -1.26
C HIS A 109 -9.54 -18.91 -0.81
N GLN A 110 -8.82 -19.64 -1.66
CA GLN A 110 -7.46 -20.10 -1.35
C GLN A 110 -6.49 -18.93 -1.18
N ARG A 111 -6.59 -17.89 -2.02
CA ARG A 111 -5.80 -16.66 -1.86
C ARG A 111 -6.11 -15.97 -0.54
N ARG A 112 -7.39 -15.84 -0.18
CA ARG A 112 -7.80 -15.25 1.11
C ARG A 112 -7.24 -16.05 2.29
N THR A 113 -7.25 -17.37 2.21
CA THR A 113 -6.63 -18.21 3.25
C THR A 113 -5.13 -17.97 3.37
N LEU A 114 -4.39 -17.94 2.25
CA LEU A 114 -2.95 -17.63 2.26
C LEU A 114 -2.67 -16.25 2.86
N HIS A 115 -3.52 -15.28 2.55
CA HIS A 115 -3.45 -13.92 3.08
C HIS A 115 -3.63 -13.88 4.60
N LEU A 116 -4.64 -14.58 5.12
CA LEU A 116 -4.87 -14.71 6.57
C LEU A 116 -3.71 -15.43 7.27
N LEU A 117 -3.12 -16.46 6.64
CA LEU A 117 -1.94 -17.14 7.16
C LEU A 117 -0.71 -16.23 7.17
N ALA A 118 -0.51 -15.40 6.15
CA ALA A 118 0.56 -14.42 6.10
C ALA A 118 0.41 -13.38 7.22
N LEU A 119 -0.81 -12.87 7.45
CA LEU A 119 -1.12 -11.97 8.56
C LEU A 119 -0.84 -12.62 9.92
N ALA A 120 -1.24 -13.87 10.12
CA ALA A 120 -1.01 -14.59 11.37
C ALA A 120 0.48 -14.83 11.68
N ARG A 121 1.37 -14.78 10.67
CA ARG A 121 2.82 -14.87 10.87
C ARG A 121 3.47 -13.55 11.27
N MET A 122 2.78 -12.44 11.08
CA MET A 122 3.26 -11.09 11.42
C MET A 122 2.80 -10.61 12.80
N LEU A 123 1.92 -11.37 13.47
CA LEU A 123 1.53 -11.20 14.87
C LEU A 123 2.47 -11.99 15.78
#